data_AF-A0AA95JLU2-F1
#
_entry.id   AF-A0AA95JLU2-F1
#
_cell.length_a   1.000
_cell.length_b   1.000
_cell.length_c   1.000
_cell.angle_alpha   90.00
_cell.angle_beta   90.00
_cell.angle_gamma   90.00
#
_symmetry.space_group_name_H-M   'P 1'
#
loop_
_entity.id
_entity.type
_entity.pdbx_description
1 polymer ?
#
loop_
_entity_poly.entity_id
_entity_poly.type
_entity_poly.pdbx_seq_one_letter_code
_entity_poly.pdbx_strand_id
1 'polypeptide(L)'
;MTENKPNIFEKSTEVIGGFQIFLSPLLIGILIAAIIYFPNPNTFTLIISVVVVILGIIIGLLLALRIYKSKEGTINFISKTTSTPEIEETTEKNQNNDYR
;
A
#
# COMPACT_ATOMS: atom_id res chain seq x y z
N MET A 1 -28.70 6.52 18.67
CA MET A 1 -27.72 5.98 17.70
C MET A 1 -27.04 7.17 17.06
N THR A 2 -25.85 7.55 17.55
CA THR A 2 -25.09 8.66 16.97
C THR A 2 -24.52 8.21 15.64
N GLU A 3 -25.01 8.80 14.56
CA GLU A 3 -24.45 8.66 13.22
C GLU A 3 -22.99 9.14 13.25
N ASN A 4 -22.05 8.20 13.39
CA ASN A 4 -20.62 8.48 13.28
C ASN A 4 -20.33 8.76 11.80
N LYS A 5 -20.47 10.02 11.39
CA LYS A 5 -20.04 10.52 10.10
C LYS A 5 -18.56 10.13 9.94
N PRO A 6 -18.13 9.49 8.84
CA PRO A 6 -16.75 9.00 8.71
C PRO A 6 -15.82 10.16 9.01
N ASN A 7 -15.05 9.97 10.08
CA ASN A 7 -14.31 11.07 10.68
C ASN A 7 -13.26 11.51 9.63
N ILE A 8 -13.09 12.81 9.42
CA ILE A 8 -12.12 13.35 8.44
C ILE A 8 -10.71 12.74 8.61
N PHE A 9 -10.38 12.31 9.83
CA PHE A 9 -9.19 11.54 10.17
C PHE A 9 -9.14 10.17 9.49
N GLU A 10 -10.20 9.37 9.56
CA GLU A 10 -10.26 8.03 8.93
C GLU A 10 -10.09 8.10 7.42
N LYS A 11 -10.70 9.12 6.79
CA LYS A 11 -10.54 9.33 5.35
C LYS A 11 -9.12 9.75 4.98
N SER A 12 -8.47 10.53 5.84
CA SER A 12 -7.09 10.98 5.61
C SER A 12 -6.09 9.83 5.77
N THR A 13 -6.27 8.99 6.79
CA THR A 13 -5.43 7.81 7.00
C THR A 13 -5.58 6.81 5.86
N GLU A 14 -6.79 6.59 5.34
CA GLU A 14 -7.01 5.78 4.13
C GLU A 14 -6.29 6.32 2.89
N VAL A 15 -6.25 7.65 2.69
CA VAL A 15 -5.49 8.22 1.56
C VAL A 15 -3.99 7.98 1.74
N ILE A 16 -3.47 8.12 2.97
CA ILE A 16 -2.06 7.86 3.29
C ILE A 16 -1.72 6.38 3.05
N GLY A 17 -2.59 5.45 3.48
CA GLY A 17 -2.43 4.02 3.25
C GLY A 17 -2.42 3.68 1.75
N GLY A 18 -3.33 4.28 0.97
CA GLY A 18 -3.34 4.14 -0.48
C GLY A 18 -2.05 4.64 -1.14
N PHE A 19 -1.50 5.76 -0.65
CA PHE A 19 -0.23 6.29 -1.13
C PHE A 19 0.95 5.35 -0.81
N GLN A 20 0.98 4.75 0.39
CA GLN A 20 1.98 3.78 0.79
C GLN A 20 1.94 2.52 -0.10
N ILE A 21 0.75 2.03 -0.43
CA ILE A 21 0.57 0.89 -1.35
C ILE A 21 1.03 1.25 -2.76
N PHE A 22 0.65 2.42 -3.26
CA PHE A 22 1.07 2.92 -4.58
C PHE A 22 2.60 3.02 -4.70
N LEU A 23 3.28 3.41 -3.61
CA LEU A 23 4.71 3.65 -3.61
C LEU A 23 5.52 2.39 -3.91
N SER A 24 5.04 1.21 -3.52
CA SER A 24 5.78 -0.06 -3.72
C SER A 24 5.98 -0.39 -5.21
N PRO A 25 4.93 -0.52 -6.05
CA PRO A 25 5.10 -0.74 -7.49
C PRO A 25 5.84 0.40 -8.19
N LEU A 26 5.68 1.65 -7.76
CA LEU A 26 6.42 2.79 -8.30
C LEU A 26 7.92 2.65 -8.05
N LEU A 27 8.33 2.38 -6.82
CA LEU A 27 9.74 2.24 -6.46
C LEU A 27 10.41 1.06 -7.17
N ILE A 28 9.70 -0.06 -7.31
CA ILE A 28 10.17 -1.20 -8.11
C ILE A 28 10.34 -0.80 -9.57
N GLY A 29 9.38 -0.09 -10.16
CA GLY A 29 9.47 0.43 -11.53
C GLY A 29 10.66 1.38 -11.71
N ILE A 30 10.89 2.30 -10.77
CA ILE A 30 12.04 3.22 -10.77
C ILE A 30 13.36 2.44 -10.66
N LEU A 31 13.43 1.43 -9.79
CA LEU A 31 14.62 0.60 -9.62
C LEU A 31 14.96 -0.15 -10.91
N ILE A 32 13.96 -0.77 -11.54
CA ILE A 32 14.15 -1.47 -12.82
C ILE A 32 14.58 -0.49 -13.91
N ALA A 33 13.96 0.69 -14.00
CA ALA A 33 14.33 1.73 -14.94
C ALA A 33 15.79 2.22 -14.73
N ALA A 34 16.22 2.38 -13.48
CA ALA A 34 17.61 2.74 -13.15
C ALA A 34 18.60 1.65 -13.61
N ILE A 35 18.27 0.37 -13.39
CA ILE A 35 19.07 -0.77 -13.86
C ILE A 35 19.15 -0.80 -15.39
N ILE A 36 18.13 -0.35 -16.11
CA ILE A 36 18.13 -0.30 -17.58
C ILE A 36 18.93 0.89 -18.12
N TYR A 37 18.75 2.08 -17.55
CA TYR A 37 19.35 3.32 -18.08
C TYR A 37 20.82 3.51 -17.72
N PHE A 38 21.19 3.31 -16.45
CA PHE A 38 22.53 3.69 -15.99
C PHE A 38 23.70 2.89 -16.61
N PRO A 39 23.57 1.59 -16.92
CA PRO A 39 24.66 0.86 -17.57
C PRO A 39 24.98 1.33 -19.00
N ASN A 40 23.99 1.88 -19.70
CA ASN A 40 24.16 2.38 -21.07
C ASN A 40 23.19 3.55 -21.34
N PRO A 41 23.55 4.78 -20.91
CA PRO A 41 22.67 5.93 -21.05
C PRO A 41 22.60 6.39 -22.52
N ASN A 42 21.48 6.10 -23.18
CA ASN A 42 21.20 6.51 -24.55
C ASN A 42 19.69 6.79 -24.70
N THR A 43 19.28 7.41 -25.80
CA THR A 43 17.88 7.70 -26.14
C THR A 43 17.02 6.44 -26.11
N PHE A 44 17.53 5.31 -26.61
CA PHE A 44 16.78 4.05 -26.63
C PHE A 44 16.52 3.50 -25.21
N THR A 45 17.55 3.44 -24.37
CA THR A 45 17.40 2.97 -22.97
C THR A 45 16.57 3.94 -22.13
N LEU A 46 16.61 5.23 -22.44
CA LEU A 46 15.75 6.24 -21.83
C LEU A 46 14.27 6.01 -22.16
N ILE A 47 13.93 5.76 -23.43
CA ILE A 47 12.54 5.47 -23.83
C ILE A 47 12.02 4.24 -23.08
N ILE A 48 12.79 3.15 -23.05
CA ILE A 48 12.39 1.93 -22.33
C ILE A 48 12.19 2.21 -20.84
N SER A 49 13.12 2.94 -20.22
CA SER A 49 13.06 3.28 -18.80
C SER A 49 11.82 4.11 -18.46
N VAL A 50 11.46 5.08 -19.30
CA VAL A 50 10.23 5.87 -19.15
C VAL A 50 8.99 4.98 -19.24
N VAL A 51 8.93 4.07 -20.21
CA VAL A 51 7.82 3.12 -20.34
C VAL A 51 7.69 2.24 -19.08
N VAL A 52 8.81 1.76 -18.54
CA VAL A 52 8.81 0.96 -17.30
C VAL A 52 8.29 1.76 -16.11
N VAL A 53 8.70 3.01 -15.94
CA VAL A 53 8.18 3.88 -14.86
C VAL A 53 6.68 4.13 -15.03
N ILE A 54 6.21 4.38 -16.26
CA ILE A 54 4.78 4.55 -16.55
C ILE A 54 3.99 3.30 -16.17
N LEU A 55 4.49 2.10 -16.50
CA LEU A 55 3.86 0.85 -16.09
C LEU A 55 3.82 0.71 -14.57
N GLY A 56 4.90 1.06 -13.87
CA GLY A 56 4.94 1.08 -12.40
C GLY A 56 3.89 2.01 -11.79
N ILE A 57 3.71 3.21 -12.36
CA ILE A 57 2.68 4.17 -11.95
C ILE A 57 1.27 3.58 -12.18
N ILE A 58 1.01 3.03 -13.36
CA ILE A 58 -0.31 2.47 -13.70
C ILE A 58 -0.67 1.33 -12.76
N ILE A 59 0.26 0.38 -12.57
CA ILE A 59 0.04 -0.78 -11.69
C ILE A 59 -0.13 -0.32 -10.23
N GLY A 60 0.72 0.59 -9.76
CA GLY A 60 0.62 1.15 -8.41
C GLY A 60 -0.73 1.82 -8.18
N LEU A 61 -1.20 2.62 -9.14
CA LEU A 61 -2.46 3.34 -9.01
C LEU A 61 -3.66 2.38 -9.03
N LEU A 62 -3.65 1.38 -9.92
CA LEU A 62 -4.68 0.35 -9.97
C LEU A 62 -4.77 -0.42 -8.65
N LEU A 63 -3.63 -0.79 -8.06
CA LEU A 63 -3.59 -1.50 -6.77
C LEU A 63 -4.10 -0.63 -5.62
N ALA A 64 -3.60 0.61 -5.52
CA ALA A 64 -4.04 1.54 -4.48
C ALA A 64 -5.55 1.82 -4.55
N LEU A 65 -6.08 2.09 -5.75
CA LEU A 65 -7.51 2.32 -5.95
C LEU A 65 -8.36 1.07 -5.67
N ARG A 66 -7.86 -0.11 -6.06
CA ARG A 66 -8.54 -1.38 -5.79
C ARG A 66 -8.66 -1.65 -4.29
N ILE A 67 -7.60 -1.40 -3.52
CA ILE A 67 -7.59 -1.64 -2.08
C ILE A 67 -8.36 -0.54 -1.33
N TYR A 68 -8.24 0.72 -1.75
CA TYR A 68 -9.02 1.84 -1.18
C TYR A 68 -10.54 1.64 -1.34
N LYS A 69 -10.99 1.05 -2.45
CA LYS A 69 -12.41 0.70 -2.67
C LYS A 69 -12.82 -0.64 -2.06
N SER A 70 -11.88 -1.41 -1.51
CA SER A 70 -12.20 -2.69 -0.88
C SER A 70 -12.97 -2.47 0.43
N LYS A 71 -13.71 -3.49 0.89
CA LYS A 71 -14.44 -3.42 2.16
C LYS A 71 -13.53 -3.26 3.38
N GLU A 72 -12.26 -3.65 3.24
CA GLU A 72 -11.27 -3.59 4.30
C GLU A 72 -10.57 -2.22 4.36
N GLY A 73 -10.43 -1.52 3.23
CA GLY A 73 -9.64 -0.29 3.16
C GLY A 73 -8.13 -0.54 3.16
N THR A 74 -7.36 0.50 2.88
CA THR A 74 -5.90 0.46 2.78
C THR A 74 -5.21 0.38 4.13
N ILE A 75 -5.76 0.99 5.17
CA ILE A 75 -5.15 0.92 6.52
C ILE A 75 -5.27 -0.49 7.08
N ASN A 76 -6.43 -1.15 6.92
CA ASN A 76 -6.59 -2.53 7.35
C ASN A 76 -5.68 -3.49 6.56
N PHE A 77 -5.53 -3.25 5.25
CA PHE A 77 -4.60 -4.03 4.42
C PHE A 77 -3.16 -3.91 4.93
N ILE A 78 -2.69 -2.69 5.20
CA ILE A 78 -1.36 -2.45 5.77
C ILE A 78 -1.24 -3.12 7.14
N SER A 79 -2.24 -2.96 8.01
CA SER A 79 -2.26 -3.58 9.34
C SER A 79 -2.06 -5.09 9.26
N LYS A 80 -2.83 -5.79 8.43
CA LYS A 80 -2.68 -7.25 8.25
C LYS A 80 -1.30 -7.65 7.75
N THR A 81 -0.68 -6.84 6.88
CA THR A 81 0.67 -7.12 6.38
C THR A 81 1.77 -6.83 7.39
N THR A 82 1.51 -5.98 8.40
CA THR A 82 2.49 -5.62 9.44
C THR A 82 2.25 -6.31 10.78
N SER A 83 1.08 -6.94 10.99
CA SER A 83 0.77 -7.69 12.21
C SER A 83 1.73 -8.87 12.36
N THR A 84 2.37 -8.95 13.53
CA THR A 84 3.11 -10.15 13.94
C THR A 84 2.11 -11.14 14.54
N PRO A 85 2.07 -12.41 14.10
CA PRO A 85 1.01 -13.36 14.48
C PRO A 85 0.89 -13.59 16.00
N GLU A 86 1.97 -13.39 16.75
CA GLU A 86 2.04 -13.62 18.19
C GLU A 86 1.24 -12.61 19.04
N ILE A 87 0.97 -11.40 18.52
CA ILE A 87 0.31 -10.32 19.28
C ILE A 87 -1.22 -10.43 19.19
N GLU A 88 -1.75 -11.01 18.10
CA GLU A 88 -3.19 -11.24 17.91
C GLU A 88 -3.70 -12.36 18.84
N GLU A 89 -2.99 -13.49 18.96
CA GLU A 89 -3.38 -14.59 19.86
C GLU A 89 -3.37 -14.20 21.35
N THR A 90 -2.44 -13.33 21.74
CA THR A 90 -2.28 -12.91 23.14
C THR A 90 -3.41 -11.98 23.60
N THR A 91 -3.98 -11.19 22.69
CA THR A 91 -5.10 -10.28 23.00
C THR A 91 -6.42 -11.05 23.17
N GLU A 92 -6.69 -12.04 22.30
CA GLU A 92 -7.90 -12.86 22.38
C GLU A 92 -7.94 -13.78 23.61
N LYS A 93 -6.79 -14.28 24.06
CA LYS A 93 -6.70 -15.10 25.28
C LYS A 93 -6.95 -14.29 26.56
N ASN A 94 -6.46 -13.05 26.64
CA ASN A 94 -6.63 -12.24 27.84
C ASN A 94 -8.08 -11.76 28.01
N GLN A 95 -8.79 -11.41 26.93
CA GLN A 95 -10.21 -11.05 27.02
C GLN A 95 -11.10 -12.21 27.49
N ASN A 96 -10.78 -13.47 27.15
CA ASN A 96 -11.57 -14.63 27.60
C ASN A 96 -11.32 -15.04 29.06
N ASN A 97 -10.21 -14.58 29.67
CA ASN A 97 -9.86 -14.90 31.05
C ASN A 97 -10.40 -13.89 32.08
N ASP A 98 -10.80 -12.68 31.65
CA ASP A 98 -11.41 -11.67 32.54
C ASP A 98 -12.91 -11.91 32.80
N TYR A 99 -13.54 -12.86 32.10
CA TYR A 99 -14.95 -13.24 32.30
C TYR A 99 -15.12 -14.58 33.06
N ARG A 100 -14.06 -15.09 33.71
CA ARG A 100 -14.10 -16.32 34.51
C ARG A 100 -13.80 -16.09 35.98
#